data_AF-X8I4B2-F1
#
_entry.id   AF-X8I4B2-F1
#
_cell.length_a   1.000
_cell.length_b   1.000
_cell.length_c   1.000
_cell.angle_alpha   90.00
_cell.angle_beta   90.00
_cell.angle_gamma   90.00
#
_symmetry.space_group_name_H-M   'P 1'
#
loop_
_entity.id
_entity.type
_entity.pdbx_description
1 polymer ?
#
loop_
_entity_poly.entity_id
_entity_poly.type
_entity_poly.pdbx_seq_one_letter_code
_entity_poly.pdbx_strand_id
1 'polypeptide(L)'
;MKKFSIHGTEEGNTTSIKLDEIAILADPDTLLKIGEFIIKTAHVMKGYEVDYSQLQDEVSDFDYKNNTDIIIYNQDYDYKNDID
;
A
#
# COMPACT_ATOMS: atom_id res chain seq x y z
N MET A 1 -7.79 7.40 -16.54
CA MET A 1 -6.94 6.63 -15.59
C MET A 1 -5.97 5.80 -16.40
N LYS A 2 -4.67 5.81 -16.06
CA LYS A 2 -3.69 4.91 -16.70
C LYS A 2 -3.86 3.49 -16.16
N LYS A 3 -3.22 2.51 -16.82
CA LYS A 3 -3.17 1.13 -16.32
C LYS A 3 -2.49 1.11 -14.94
N PHE A 4 -3.04 0.31 -14.03
CA PHE A 4 -2.48 0.03 -12.71
C PHE A 4 -2.55 -1.49 -12.46
N SER A 5 -1.86 -1.96 -11.42
CA SER A 5 -1.91 -3.35 -10.96
C SER A 5 -1.93 -3.36 -9.45
N ILE A 6 -2.71 -4.26 -8.87
CA ILE A 6 -2.71 -4.53 -7.44
C ILE A 6 -2.07 -5.89 -7.24
N HIS A 7 -1.23 -5.98 -6.22
CA HIS A 7 -0.56 -7.21 -5.83
C HIS A 7 -0.82 -7.47 -4.34
N GLY A 8 -0.74 -8.74 -3.95
CA GLY A 8 -0.88 -9.16 -2.56
C GLY A 8 0.13 -10.24 -2.23
N THR A 9 0.60 -10.22 -0.99
CA THR A 9 1.52 -11.22 -0.44
C THR A 9 0.84 -11.85 0.77
N GLU A 10 0.79 -13.19 0.79
CA GLU A 10 0.24 -13.93 1.92
C GLU A 10 1.17 -13.83 3.14
N GLU A 11 0.61 -13.85 4.35
CA GLU A 11 1.38 -13.85 5.59
C GLU A 11 2.39 -15.02 5.61
N GLY A 12 3.65 -14.72 5.91
CA GLY A 12 4.72 -15.73 5.94
C GLY A 12 5.24 -16.16 4.57
N ASN A 13 4.74 -15.56 3.49
CA ASN A 13 5.24 -15.75 2.12
C ASN A 13 5.99 -14.49 1.67
N THR A 14 6.99 -14.66 0.80
CA THR A 14 7.68 -13.54 0.13
C THR A 14 7.15 -13.32 -1.29
N THR A 15 6.47 -14.31 -1.87
CA THR A 15 5.98 -14.22 -3.25
C THR A 15 4.72 -13.37 -3.33
N SER A 16 4.81 -12.25 -4.05
CA SER A 16 3.66 -11.40 -4.35
C SER A 16 2.92 -11.87 -5.61
N ILE A 17 1.59 -11.99 -5.53
CA ILE A 17 0.71 -12.36 -6.64
C ILE A 17 -0.11 -11.17 -7.11
N LYS A 18 -0.40 -11.11 -8.40
CA LYS A 18 -1.29 -10.08 -8.95
C LYS A 18 -2.75 -10.41 -8.58
N LEU A 19 -3.47 -9.41 -8.07
CA LEU A 19 -4.86 -9.52 -7.65
C LEU A 19 -5.81 -8.90 -8.69
N ASP A 20 -7.01 -9.47 -8.80
CA ASP A 20 -8.12 -8.87 -9.54
C ASP A 20 -8.96 -7.93 -8.66
N GLU A 21 -9.00 -8.17 -7.35
CA GLU A 21 -9.78 -7.42 -6.35
C GLU A 21 -9.04 -7.38 -5.01
N ILE A 22 -9.27 -6.31 -4.23
CA ILE A 22 -9.00 -6.26 -2.79
C ILE A 22 -10.31 -6.10 -2.03
N ALA A 23 -10.49 -6.89 -0.98
CA ALA A 23 -11.59 -6.73 -0.03
C ALA A 23 -11.03 -6.22 1.29
N ILE A 24 -11.53 -5.06 1.76
CA ILE A 24 -11.11 -4.46 3.03
C ILE A 24 -12.25 -4.59 4.03
N LEU A 25 -12.00 -5.30 5.14
CA LEU A 25 -12.92 -5.42 6.26
C LEU A 25 -12.38 -4.63 7.45
N ALA A 26 -12.97 -3.48 7.73
CA ALA A 26 -12.57 -2.62 8.84
C ALA A 26 -13.74 -1.75 9.32
N ASP A 27 -13.56 -1.10 10.46
CA ASP A 27 -14.49 -0.07 10.91
C ASP A 27 -14.33 1.24 10.09
N PRO A 28 -15.31 2.16 10.16
CA PRO A 28 -15.26 3.40 9.39
C PRO A 28 -14.02 4.28 9.65
N ASP A 29 -13.52 4.31 10.88
CA ASP A 29 -12.37 5.16 11.25
C ASP A 29 -11.08 4.59 10.64
N THR A 30 -10.92 3.27 10.64
CA THR A 30 -9.83 2.61 9.91
C THR A 30 -9.91 2.88 8.41
N LEU A 31 -11.10 2.79 7.81
CA LEU A 31 -11.28 3.08 6.38
C LEU A 31 -10.92 4.54 6.03
N LEU A 32 -11.25 5.49 6.89
CA LEU A 32 -10.85 6.89 6.73
C LEU A 32 -9.32 7.05 6.76
N LYS A 33 -8.63 6.46 7.76
CA LYS A 33 -7.16 6.50 7.85
C LYS A 33 -6.50 5.91 6.59
N ILE A 34 -6.98 4.77 6.08
CA ILE A 34 -6.47 4.16 4.84
C ILE A 34 -6.70 5.11 3.65
N GLY A 35 -7.87 5.72 3.54
CA GLY A 35 -8.19 6.68 2.49
C GLY A 35 -7.30 7.92 2.53
N GLU A 36 -7.08 8.48 3.73
CA GLU A 36 -6.19 9.62 3.95
C GLU A 36 -4.76 9.31 3.55
N PHE A 37 -4.24 8.13 3.92
CA PHE A 37 -2.94 7.63 3.50
C PHE A 37 -2.83 7.61 1.97
N ILE A 38 -3.79 6.99 1.27
CA ILE A 38 -3.77 6.90 -0.21
C ILE A 38 -3.76 8.30 -0.84
N ILE A 39 -4.62 9.21 -0.36
CA ILE A 39 -4.74 10.57 -0.90
C ILE A 39 -3.45 11.36 -0.67
N LYS A 40 -2.88 11.30 0.55
CA LYS A 40 -1.63 11.98 0.90
C LYS A 40 -0.48 11.46 0.04
N THR A 41 -0.32 10.15 -0.06
CA THR A 41 0.74 9.53 -0.87
C THR A 41 0.63 9.93 -2.34
N ALA A 42 -0.57 9.95 -2.91
CA ALA A 42 -0.78 10.42 -4.28
C ALA A 42 -0.40 11.90 -4.49
N HIS A 43 -0.65 12.76 -3.49
CA HIS A 43 -0.24 14.17 -3.56
C HIS A 43 1.28 14.31 -3.50
N VAL A 44 1.92 13.55 -2.61
CA VAL A 44 3.39 13.56 -2.47
C VAL A 44 4.06 13.05 -3.74
N MET A 45 3.63 11.90 -4.29
CA MET A 45 4.19 11.34 -5.54
C MET A 45 4.02 12.27 -6.76
N LYS A 46 3.00 13.12 -6.78
CA LYS A 46 2.80 14.10 -7.85
C LYS A 46 3.73 15.30 -7.72
N GLY A 47 4.09 15.68 -6.49
CA GLY A 47 4.89 16.88 -6.19
C GLY A 47 6.38 16.61 -5.96
N TYR A 48 6.77 15.37 -5.69
CA TYR A 48 8.10 14.96 -5.24
C TYR A 48 8.51 13.62 -5.85
N GLU A 49 9.82 13.34 -5.86
CA GLU A 49 10.40 12.04 -6.26
C GLU A 49 10.28 11.02 -5.12
N VAL A 50 9.05 10.63 -4.78
CA VAL A 50 8.79 9.53 -3.84
C VAL A 50 8.45 8.27 -4.63
N ASP A 51 9.26 7.25 -4.41
CA ASP A 51 9.17 5.96 -5.09
C ASP A 51 8.08 5.06 -4.51
N TYR A 52 7.94 5.04 -3.18
CA TYR A 52 6.89 4.29 -2.50
C TYR A 52 6.60 4.86 -1.10
N SER A 53 5.50 4.41 -0.51
CA SER A 53 5.14 4.70 0.89
C SER A 53 4.36 3.52 1.46
N GLN A 54 4.51 3.28 2.76
CA GLN A 54 3.88 2.19 3.50
C GLN A 54 2.92 2.76 4.55
N LEU A 55 1.76 2.12 4.72
CA LEU A 55 0.76 2.56 5.70
C LEU A 55 1.31 2.44 7.13
N GLN A 56 2.07 1.39 7.42
CA GLN A 56 2.66 1.15 8.73
C GLN A 56 3.60 2.26 9.22
N ASP A 57 4.25 2.98 8.29
CA ASP A 57 5.14 4.10 8.62
C ASP A 57 4.37 5.39 8.94
N GLU A 58 3.14 5.51 8.42
CA GLU A 58 2.32 6.72 8.49
C GLU A 58 1.31 6.68 9.65
N VAL A 59 1.03 5.50 10.20
CA VAL A 59 0.07 5.29 11.28
C VAL A 59 0.80 4.96 12.59
N SER A 60 0.83 5.92 13.52
CA SER A 60 1.59 5.82 14.78
C SER A 60 1.19 4.65 15.69
N ASP A 61 -0.05 4.17 15.56
CA ASP A 61 -0.64 3.08 16.35
C ASP A 61 -0.80 1.78 15.53
N PHE A 62 0.00 1.60 14.48
CA PHE A 62 -0.08 0.41 13.62
C PHE A 62 0.29 -0.88 14.38
N ASP A 63 -0.58 -1.88 14.32
CA ASP A 63 -0.35 -3.21 14.90
C ASP A 63 0.26 -4.15 13.84
N TYR A 64 1.59 -4.24 13.83
CA TYR A 64 2.36 -5.11 12.93
C TYR A 64 2.01 -6.60 13.00
N LYS A 65 1.33 -7.05 14.06
CA LYS A 65 0.95 -8.45 14.22
C LYS A 65 -0.41 -8.75 13.61
N ASN A 66 -1.34 -7.81 13.67
CA ASN A 66 -2.74 -8.04 13.32
C ASN A 66 -3.20 -7.28 12.09
N ASN A 67 -2.49 -6.22 11.67
CA ASN A 67 -2.86 -5.41 10.52
C ASN A 67 -2.05 -5.82 9.28
N THR A 68 -2.74 -5.89 8.14
CA THR A 68 -2.09 -5.97 6.84
C THR A 68 -1.57 -4.59 6.45
N ASP A 69 -0.30 -4.49 6.07
CA ASP A 69 0.28 -3.25 5.54
C ASP A 69 -0.19 -2.97 4.11
N ILE A 70 -0.28 -1.70 3.76
CA ILE A 70 -0.62 -1.24 2.41
C ILE A 70 0.55 -0.44 1.88
N ILE A 71 1.18 -0.96 0.83
CA ILE A 71 2.30 -0.31 0.16
C ILE A 71 1.81 0.27 -1.16
N ILE A 72 2.11 1.54 -1.40
CA ILE A 72 1.81 2.23 -2.65
C ILE A 72 3.13 2.54 -3.34
N TYR A 73 3.29 2.03 -4.55
CA TYR A 73 4.43 2.28 -5.41
C TYR A 73 4.09 3.30 -6.49
N ASN A 74 5.03 4.19 -6.80
CA ASN A 74 4.93 5.10 -7.93
C ASN A 74 5.05 4.31 -9.24
N GLN A 75 4.41 4.77 -10.31
CA GLN A 75 4.25 4.01 -11.56
C GLN A 75 5.59 3.61 -12.22
N ASP A 76 6.65 4.37 -11.95
CA ASP A 76 7.97 4.23 -12.55
C ASP A 76 8.93 3.41 -11.67
N TYR A 77 8.49 2.97 -10.48
CA TYR A 77 9.28 2.21 -9.54
C TYR A 77 9.28 0.71 -9.87
N ASP A 78 10.46 0.12 -10.01
CA ASP A 78 10.63 -1.32 -10.25
C ASP A 78 10.64 -2.10 -8.92
N TYR A 79 9.46 -2.22 -8.31
CA TYR A 79 9.27 -2.86 -7.01
C TYR A 79 9.63 -4.36 -6.97
N LYS A 80 9.88 -4.99 -8.11
CA LYS A 80 10.21 -6.42 -8.18
C LYS A 80 11.50 -6.75 -7.43
N ASN A 81 12.40 -5.78 -7.25
CA ASN A 81 13.64 -5.95 -6.49
C ASN A 81 13.43 -5.95 -4.97
N ASP A 82 12.27 -5.50 -4.47
CA ASP A 82 11.95 -5.47 -3.04
C ASP A 82 11.19 -6.72 -2.56
N ILE A 83 10.81 -7.61 -3.48
CA ILE A 83 9.95 -8.78 -3.24
C ILE A 83 10.72 -10.12 -3.42
N ASP A 84 11.97 -10.07 -3.91
CA ASP A 84 12.89 -11.21 -3.99
C ASP A 84 13.82 -11.29 -2.76
#